data_AF-A0A3B9KFS6-F1
#
_entry.id   AF-A0A3B9KFS6-F1
#
_cell.length_a   1.000
_cell.length_b   1.000
_cell.length_c   1.000
_cell.angle_alpha   90.00
_cell.angle_beta   90.00
_cell.angle_gamma   90.00
#
_symmetry.space_group_name_H-M   'P 1'
#
loop_
_entity.id
_entity.type
_entity.pdbx_description
1 polymer ?
#
loop_
_entity_poly.entity_id
_entity_poly.type
_entity_poly.pdbx_seq_one_letter_code
_entity_poly.pdbx_strand_id
1 'polypeptide(L)'
;MKIFPDSISRKLGKLLTSALAFLFVTTAFAACANPFSSSSQSGDIHKIKHVVVIMQENRSFDHYFGTFPGADGIPMRDGVPIACVPTGMAPPAPACIRPYHDKGTL
;
A
#
# COMPACT_ATOMS: atom_id res chain seq x y z
N MET A 1 -16.85 53.06 58.06
CA MET A 1 -17.81 52.80 56.96
C MET A 1 -17.11 53.00 55.63
N LYS A 2 -16.68 51.90 54.99
CA LYS A 2 -16.47 51.72 53.55
C LYS A 2 -15.94 50.29 53.31
N ILE A 3 -16.92 49.42 53.08
CA ILE A 3 -16.80 48.08 52.54
C ILE A 3 -16.32 48.26 51.09
N PHE A 4 -15.13 47.74 50.74
CA PHE A 4 -14.70 47.61 49.34
C PHE A 4 -14.40 46.14 48.99
N PRO A 5 -15.10 45.56 48.00
CA PRO A 5 -15.14 44.14 47.69
C PRO A 5 -14.15 43.76 46.57
N ASP A 6 -12.85 43.88 46.78
CA ASP A 6 -11.86 43.62 45.71
C ASP A 6 -11.26 42.20 45.69
N SER A 7 -11.63 41.37 46.67
CA SER A 7 -11.10 40.00 46.81
C SER A 7 -11.97 38.95 46.09
N ILE A 8 -13.27 39.23 45.92
CA ILE A 8 -14.25 38.29 45.36
C ILE A 8 -14.12 38.14 43.84
N SER A 9 -13.87 39.23 43.10
CA SER A 9 -13.72 39.20 41.63
C SER A 9 -12.49 38.40 41.17
N ARG A 10 -11.37 38.49 41.90
CA ARG A 10 -10.11 37.81 41.54
C ARG A 10 -10.08 36.31 41.85
N LYS A 11 -10.82 35.87 42.87
CA LYS A 11 -10.93 34.43 43.20
C LYS A 11 -11.80 33.68 42.21
N LEU A 12 -12.88 34.30 41.74
CA LEU A 12 -13.80 33.70 40.78
C LEU A 12 -13.12 33.44 39.41
N GLY A 13 -12.27 34.37 38.96
CA GLY A 13 -11.47 34.19 37.74
C GLY A 13 -10.49 33.02 37.80
N LYS A 14 -9.82 32.82 38.94
CA LYS A 14 -8.85 31.71 39.12
C LYS A 14 -9.50 30.33 39.22
N LEU A 15 -10.71 30.27 39.78
CA LEU A 15 -11.51 29.03 39.86
C LEU A 15 -12.05 28.63 38.48
N LEU A 16 -12.51 29.59 37.68
CA LEU A 16 -12.97 29.35 36.30
C LEU A 16 -11.84 28.86 35.38
N THR A 17 -10.64 29.43 35.49
CA THR A 17 -9.48 28.96 34.71
C THR A 17 -9.01 27.56 35.12
N SER A 18 -9.09 27.23 36.42
CA SER A 18 -8.73 25.89 36.91
C SER A 18 -9.72 24.81 36.45
N ALA A 19 -11.02 25.12 36.41
CA ALA A 19 -12.04 24.17 35.97
C ALA A 19 -11.95 23.86 34.47
N LEU A 20 -11.65 24.87 33.63
CA LEU A 20 -11.40 24.69 32.20
C LEU A 20 -10.13 23.90 31.91
N ALA A 21 -9.05 24.11 32.68
CA ALA A 21 -7.82 23.33 32.57
C ALA A 21 -8.04 21.85 32.94
N PHE A 22 -8.86 21.56 33.95
CA PHE A 22 -9.21 20.19 34.33
C PHE A 22 -10.06 19.48 33.26
N LEU A 23 -10.98 20.19 32.61
CA LEU A 23 -11.83 19.64 31.54
C LEU A 23 -11.03 19.31 30.26
N PHE A 24 -10.00 20.11 29.95
CA PHE A 24 -9.12 19.86 28.79
C PHE A 24 -8.18 18.66 29.01
N VAL A 25 -7.71 18.44 30.24
CA VAL A 25 -6.81 17.33 30.58
C VAL A 25 -7.55 15.98 30.53
N THR A 26 -8.84 15.92 30.89
CA THR A 26 -9.60 14.67 30.86
C THR A 26 -9.97 14.23 29.44
N THR A 27 -10.18 15.16 28.50
CA THR A 27 -10.44 14.82 27.08
C THR A 27 -9.19 14.35 26.33
N ALA A 28 -8.00 14.76 26.76
CA ALA A 28 -6.75 14.35 26.12
C ALA A 28 -6.33 12.91 26.45
N PHE A 29 -6.72 12.38 27.61
CA PHE A 29 -6.34 11.03 28.04
C PHE A 29 -7.24 9.91 27.47
N ALA A 30 -8.46 10.21 27.02
CA ALA A 30 -9.37 9.21 26.45
C ALA A 30 -9.06 8.85 24.98
N ALA A 31 -8.21 9.62 24.30
CA ALA A 31 -7.89 9.41 22.87
C ALA A 31 -6.88 8.27 22.61
N CYS A 32 -6.26 7.70 23.65
CA CYS A 32 -5.25 6.65 23.51
C CYS A 32 -5.76 5.24 23.85
N ALA A 33 -7.06 5.07 24.16
CA ALA A 33 -7.60 3.80 24.65
C ALA A 33 -8.20 2.87 23.55
N ASN A 34 -7.97 3.15 22.27
CA ASN A 34 -8.23 2.18 21.22
C ASN A 34 -6.93 1.88 20.47
N PRO A 35 -6.07 0.98 20.97
CA PRO A 35 -5.32 0.15 20.05
C PRO A 35 -6.40 -0.61 19.26
N PHE A 36 -6.72 -0.10 18.08
CA PHE A 36 -7.37 -0.90 17.07
C PHE A 36 -6.40 -2.06 16.85
N SER A 37 -6.66 -3.17 17.53
CA SER A 37 -6.00 -4.44 17.26
C SER A 37 -6.43 -4.80 15.85
N SER A 38 -5.70 -4.27 14.86
CA SER A 38 -5.48 -5.02 13.65
C SER A 38 -4.69 -6.24 14.12
N SER A 39 -5.42 -7.30 14.47
CA SER A 39 -4.87 -8.63 14.25
C SER A 39 -4.56 -8.65 12.76
N SER A 40 -3.35 -8.23 12.39
CA SER A 40 -2.70 -8.70 11.19
C SER A 40 -2.80 -10.20 11.34
N GLN A 41 -3.81 -10.77 10.68
CA GLN A 41 -3.97 -12.18 10.60
C GLN A 41 -2.81 -12.60 9.73
N SER A 42 -1.63 -12.72 10.37
CA SER A 42 -0.46 -13.36 9.82
C SER A 42 -1.03 -14.64 9.28
N GLY A 43 -1.07 -14.75 7.96
CA GLY A 43 -1.54 -15.94 7.29
C GLY A 43 -0.64 -17.04 7.77
N ASP A 44 -1.07 -17.72 8.82
CA ASP A 44 -0.29 -18.78 9.43
C ASP A 44 -0.09 -19.82 8.34
N ILE A 45 1.17 -20.08 7.96
CA ILE A 45 1.50 -20.99 6.87
C ILE A 45 0.91 -22.39 7.13
N HIS A 46 0.64 -22.70 8.40
CA HIS A 46 -0.05 -23.90 8.86
C HIS A 46 -1.53 -23.99 8.42
N LYS A 47 -2.14 -22.93 7.88
CA LYS A 47 -3.49 -22.96 7.27
C LYS A 47 -3.51 -23.56 5.86
N ILE A 48 -2.36 -23.60 5.18
CA ILE A 48 -2.24 -24.19 3.85
C ILE A 48 -2.21 -25.71 4.01
N LYS A 49 -3.30 -26.39 3.63
CA LYS A 49 -3.41 -27.86 3.76
C LYS A 49 -2.77 -28.62 2.59
N HIS A 50 -2.83 -28.04 1.39
CA HIS A 50 -2.34 -28.67 0.16
C HIS A 50 -1.69 -27.64 -0.74
N VAL A 51 -0.50 -27.95 -1.23
CA VAL A 51 0.18 -27.19 -2.29
C VAL A 51 0.17 -28.06 -3.54
N VAL A 52 -0.50 -27.59 -4.59
CA VAL A 52 -0.49 -28.24 -5.89
C VAL A 52 0.42 -27.43 -6.79
N VAL A 53 1.53 -28.04 -7.22
CA VAL A 53 2.47 -27.42 -8.16
C VAL A 53 2.19 -28.01 -9.54
N ILE A 54 1.70 -27.17 -10.46
CA ILE A 54 1.46 -27.56 -11.84
C ILE A 54 2.64 -27.04 -12.67
N MET A 55 3.44 -27.96 -13.19
CA MET A 55 4.50 -27.65 -14.14
C MET A 55 4.05 -28.11 -15.53
N GLN A 56 3.97 -27.19 -16.48
CA GLN A 56 3.78 -27.57 -17.87
C GLN A 56 5.12 -28.01 -18.46
N GLU A 57 5.11 -29.15 -19.14
CA GLU A 57 6.26 -29.57 -19.91
C GLU A 57 6.40 -28.67 -21.14
N ASN A 58 7.62 -28.26 -21.45
CA ASN A 58 7.98 -27.57 -22.69
C ASN A 58 7.44 -26.13 -22.87
N ARG A 59 6.96 -25.48 -21.81
CA ARG A 59 6.61 -24.05 -21.81
C ARG A 59 7.22 -23.36 -20.61
N SER A 60 8.21 -22.49 -20.85
CA SER A 60 8.81 -21.68 -19.79
C SER A 60 7.84 -20.61 -19.27
N PHE A 61 8.10 -20.09 -18.08
CA PHE A 61 7.34 -18.98 -17.50
C PHE A 61 7.23 -17.78 -18.45
N ASP A 62 8.33 -17.44 -19.15
CA ASP A 62 8.38 -16.33 -20.09
C ASP A 62 7.41 -16.49 -21.27
N HIS A 63 7.05 -17.72 -21.63
CA HIS A 63 6.10 -18.00 -22.69
C HIS A 63 4.68 -17.53 -22.33
N TYR A 64 4.27 -17.67 -21.06
CA TYR A 64 2.94 -17.28 -20.61
C TYR A 64 2.91 -15.87 -20.02
N PHE A 65 3.93 -15.53 -19.24
CA PHE A 65 3.93 -14.34 -18.39
C PHE A 65 5.14 -13.43 -18.63
N GLY A 66 5.98 -13.72 -19.62
CA GLY A 66 7.19 -12.95 -19.88
C GLY A 66 6.94 -11.48 -20.22
N THR A 67 5.75 -11.15 -20.76
CA THR A 67 5.33 -9.76 -21.04
C THR A 67 4.33 -9.20 -20.02
N PHE A 68 4.04 -9.94 -18.95
CA PHE A 68 3.09 -9.52 -17.92
C PHE A 68 3.67 -8.37 -17.07
N PRO A 69 2.91 -7.31 -16.77
CA PRO A 69 3.40 -6.18 -15.99
C PRO A 69 3.78 -6.61 -14.57
N GLY A 70 5.03 -6.32 -14.17
CA GLY A 70 5.54 -6.64 -12.84
C GLY A 70 6.09 -8.06 -12.68
N ALA A 71 6.16 -8.86 -13.75
CA ALA A 71 6.94 -10.08 -13.75
C ALA A 71 8.44 -9.76 -13.88
N ASP A 72 9.29 -10.54 -13.22
CA ASP A 72 10.76 -10.45 -13.36
C ASP A 72 11.25 -10.95 -14.73
N GLY A 73 10.35 -11.42 -15.61
CA GLY A 73 10.62 -12.13 -16.87
C GLY A 73 11.39 -11.35 -17.93
N ILE A 74 10.80 -11.12 -19.11
CA ILE A 74 11.51 -10.50 -20.24
C ILE A 74 11.86 -9.06 -19.86
N PRO A 75 13.12 -8.61 -20.00
CA PRO A 75 13.52 -7.28 -19.57
C PRO A 75 12.74 -6.21 -20.33
N MET A 76 12.11 -5.30 -19.59
CA MET A 76 11.25 -4.23 -20.11
C MET A 76 11.91 -2.86 -19.95
N ARG A 77 11.68 -1.99 -20.93
CA ARG A 77 11.95 -0.56 -20.84
C ARG A 77 10.69 0.19 -21.24
N ASP A 78 10.15 1.01 -20.35
CA ASP A 78 8.92 1.79 -20.57
C ASP A 78 7.72 0.92 -21.00
N GLY A 79 7.62 -0.31 -20.47
CA GLY A 79 6.59 -1.28 -20.82
C GLY A 79 6.79 -2.01 -22.15
N VAL A 80 7.93 -1.82 -22.81
CA VAL A 80 8.30 -2.46 -24.09
C VAL A 80 9.43 -3.47 -23.87
N PRO A 81 9.32 -4.71 -24.42
CA PRO A 81 10.39 -5.69 -24.35
C PRO A 81 11.68 -5.19 -25.02
N ILE A 82 12.80 -5.30 -24.30
CA ILE A 82 14.13 -4.91 -24.79
C ILE A 82 14.67 -5.96 -25.78
N ALA A 83 14.36 -7.24 -25.54
CA ALA A 83 14.74 -8.32 -26.44
C ALA A 83 14.08 -8.12 -27.82
N CYS A 84 14.88 -8.16 -28.88
CA CYS A 84 14.38 -8.06 -30.26
C CYS A 84 15.18 -8.96 -31.19
N VAL A 85 14.48 -9.69 -32.06
CA VAL A 85 15.09 -10.49 -33.11
C VAL A 85 15.07 -9.68 -34.41
N PRO A 86 16.23 -9.37 -35.03
CA PRO A 86 16.27 -8.64 -36.28
C PRO A 86 15.58 -9.44 -37.40
N THR A 87 14.74 -8.78 -38.20
CA THR A 87 14.02 -9.43 -39.31
C THR A 87 14.83 -9.51 -40.59
N GLY A 88 15.87 -8.69 -40.72
CA GLY A 88 16.66 -8.56 -41.96
C GLY A 88 15.87 -7.99 -43.13
N MET A 89 14.66 -7.45 -42.91
CA MET A 89 13.80 -6.92 -43.96
C MET A 89 14.04 -5.43 -44.21
N ALA A 90 13.92 -5.01 -45.46
CA ALA A 90 13.94 -3.61 -45.85
C ALA A 90 12.61 -2.90 -45.50
N PRO A 91 12.60 -1.58 -45.26
CA PRO A 91 11.37 -0.81 -45.04
C PRO A 91 10.36 -1.01 -46.17
N PRO A 92 9.04 -1.10 -45.87
CA PRO A 92 8.37 -0.66 -44.64
C PRO A 92 8.22 -1.75 -43.55
N ALA A 93 8.83 -2.92 -43.71
CA ALA A 93 8.73 -4.00 -42.73
C ALA A 93 9.34 -3.58 -41.36
N PRO A 94 8.82 -4.12 -40.23
CA PRO A 94 9.40 -3.85 -38.92
C PRO A 94 10.85 -4.35 -38.87
N ALA A 95 11.76 -3.49 -38.41
CA ALA A 95 13.19 -3.78 -38.33
C ALA A 95 13.53 -4.98 -37.40
N CYS A 96 12.66 -5.26 -36.42
CA CYS A 96 12.83 -6.37 -35.51
C CYS A 96 11.49 -6.84 -34.91
N ILE A 97 11.40 -8.14 -34.59
CA ILE A 97 10.26 -8.75 -33.91
C ILE A 97 10.57 -8.83 -32.42
N ARG A 98 9.70 -8.25 -31.60
CA ARG A 98 9.76 -8.29 -30.14
C ARG A 98 8.91 -9.44 -29.62
N PRO A 99 9.21 -10.00 -28.43
CA PRO A 99 8.30 -10.88 -27.73
C PRO A 99 6.92 -10.23 -27.58
N TYR A 100 5.88 -11.01 -27.85
CA TYR A 100 4.49 -10.61 -27.71
C TYR A 100 3.71 -11.70 -26.98
N HIS A 101 2.60 -11.32 -26.36
CA HIS A 101 1.68 -12.28 -25.79
C HIS A 101 0.85 -12.93 -26.91
N ASP A 102 1.09 -14.21 -27.17
CA ASP A 102 0.26 -15.01 -28.07
C ASP A 102 -0.98 -15.50 -27.32
N LYS A 103 -2.16 -15.17 -27.83
CA LYS A 103 -3.44 -15.56 -27.24
C LYS A 103 -3.91 -16.95 -27.72
N GLY A 104 -3.14 -17.62 -28.57
CA GLY A 104 -3.44 -18.98 -29.03
C GLY A 104 -4.75 -19.07 -29.80
N THR A 105 -5.08 -18.05 -30.60
CA THR A 105 -6.24 -18.13 -31.51
C THR A 105 -5.92 -19.10 -32.63
N LEU A 106 -6.56 -20.28 -32.58
CA LEU A 106 -6.70 -21.22 -33.71
C LEU A 106 -7.49 -20.58 -34.85
#